data_AF-A0A9Q3VK56-F1
#
_entry.id   AF-A0A9Q3VK56-F1
#
_cell.length_a   1.000
_cell.length_b   1.000
_cell.length_c   1.000
_cell.angle_alpha   90.00
_cell.angle_beta   90.00
_cell.angle_gamma   90.00
#
_symmetry.space_group_name_H-M   'P 1'
#
loop_
_entity.id
_entity.type
_entity.pdbx_description
1 polymer ?
#
loop_
_entity_poly.entity_id
_entity_poly.type
_entity_poly.pdbx_seq_one_letter_code
_entity_poly.pdbx_strand_id
1 'polypeptide(L)'
;MSRIRSVAATIPAINRRTVLAATGAAAVSAGVGYALRPTDSQAATDSTRVVAQSRRAPAAPLAPYTKGTTLATVAAPRTSSGYRRLGDGPGWSRVVRSELAAPKSGRAGRRTALAAFVQLTDLHLMDVQHPLRLEYLRSTSPHNWRPQEALTVHGAISLVERINSLRGAPVTGTPLHFAMTTGDNTDNNSGTELEWFLTIMSGGRITPNSGDPRHYEGVQNSGLKLFWQPDSAIRDGDKQLGFPHLDGFLAAAVREVRSPGLNLPWYSTVGNHDALPLGCYGHGDSWLAEYAVGGKKLMNLPAAEAKKLLDHIAAGNDPQGHAFRDLLKAHARDMRSVTADERRAPYTPTAYLKAHLDPAHRGNGPVGHGYSSANLAAGTQYYTFRISDDVIGISIDTTDPGGHYEGSIGTAQLNWLDRQLRDNKDSHAIIFSHHTSQTMDNTSHADPSRPNERRHNGQEVLALLGKHANVIAWVNGHIHRNDITPHKGSGGRSFWEISTASHVDYPHLARVIEIADNKDGTLSLFTTLVESAAPHRTDFADLTQTGLAALYRELAYNAPGHGTTGGGHPGDRNTELVLKKG
;
A
#
# COMPACT_ATOMS: atom_id res chain seq x y z
N MET A 1 -42.24 -12.50 -46.94
CA MET A 1 -43.14 -12.61 -45.78
C MET A 1 -43.50 -14.07 -45.59
N SER A 2 -42.95 -14.73 -44.57
CA SER A 2 -43.32 -16.10 -44.21
C SER A 2 -43.53 -16.12 -42.70
N ARG A 3 -44.73 -16.51 -42.25
CA ARG A 3 -45.15 -16.52 -40.85
C ARG A 3 -45.85 -17.84 -40.50
N ILE A 4 -45.23 -18.52 -39.54
CA ILE A 4 -45.79 -19.13 -38.30
C ILE A 4 -46.61 -20.43 -38.42
N ARG A 5 -46.12 -21.51 -37.76
CA ARG A 5 -46.61 -22.13 -36.50
C ARG A 5 -45.61 -23.23 -36.09
N SER A 6 -44.94 -23.18 -34.93
CA SER A 6 -45.37 -23.43 -33.53
C SER A 6 -45.23 -24.91 -33.14
N VAL A 7 -44.36 -25.20 -32.16
CA VAL A 7 -44.31 -26.46 -31.40
C VAL A 7 -44.19 -26.09 -29.91
N ALA A 8 -45.09 -26.67 -29.12
CA ALA A 8 -45.15 -26.55 -27.67
C ALA A 8 -44.42 -27.72 -26.99
N ALA A 9 -43.86 -27.49 -25.79
CA ALA A 9 -44.02 -28.35 -24.61
C ALA A 9 -43.37 -27.70 -23.37
N THR A 10 -44.09 -27.76 -22.25
CA THR A 10 -43.73 -27.24 -20.93
C THR A 10 -43.41 -28.40 -19.95
N ILE A 11 -42.24 -28.28 -19.31
CA ILE A 11 -41.66 -28.73 -18.01
C ILE A 11 -42.43 -29.71 -17.08
N PRO A 12 -41.71 -30.45 -16.18
CA PRO A 12 -41.67 -29.97 -14.78
C PRO A 12 -40.32 -30.09 -14.03
N ALA A 13 -40.29 -29.38 -12.89
CA ALA A 13 -39.20 -29.01 -11.99
C ALA A 13 -38.41 -30.15 -11.28
N ILE A 14 -37.20 -29.82 -10.80
CA ILE A 14 -36.41 -30.66 -9.88
C ILE A 14 -36.21 -29.92 -8.54
N ASN A 15 -36.44 -30.67 -7.46
CA ASN A 15 -36.67 -30.26 -6.09
C ASN A 15 -35.38 -30.33 -5.25
N ARG A 16 -35.33 -29.54 -4.16
CA ARG A 16 -34.29 -29.47 -3.14
C ARG A 16 -34.42 -30.66 -2.17
N ARG A 17 -33.37 -31.49 -2.05
CA ARG A 17 -32.87 -32.16 -0.81
C ARG A 17 -32.00 -33.38 -1.18
N THR A 18 -31.03 -33.65 -0.31
CA THR A 18 -30.28 -34.91 -0.10
C THR A 18 -28.91 -35.03 -0.76
N VAL A 19 -27.84 -34.70 -0.01
CA VAL A 19 -26.58 -35.45 -0.04
C VAL A 19 -26.09 -35.60 1.39
N LEU A 20 -26.10 -36.84 1.88
CA LEU A 20 -25.49 -37.30 3.12
C LEU A 20 -24.50 -38.41 2.75
N ALA A 21 -23.33 -38.31 3.38
CA ALA A 21 -22.18 -39.22 3.50
C ALA A 21 -22.25 -40.66 2.94
N ALA A 22 -21.11 -41.10 2.37
CA ALA A 22 -20.60 -42.46 2.58
C ALA A 22 -19.06 -42.50 2.42
N THR A 23 -18.46 -43.31 3.28
CA THR A 23 -17.04 -43.37 3.69
C THR A 23 -16.48 -44.76 3.37
N GLY A 24 -15.15 -44.89 3.27
CA GLY A 24 -14.38 -46.12 3.51
C GLY A 24 -13.71 -46.73 2.26
N ALA A 25 -12.52 -47.32 2.31
CA ALA A 25 -11.58 -47.68 3.38
C ALA A 25 -10.19 -47.97 2.72
N ALA A 26 -9.05 -47.47 3.22
CA ALA A 26 -8.15 -48.05 4.23
C ALA A 26 -6.96 -48.85 3.67
N ALA A 27 -5.74 -48.46 4.06
CA ALA A 27 -4.63 -49.37 4.35
C ALA A 27 -3.77 -48.74 5.46
N VAL A 28 -3.69 -49.43 6.59
CA VAL A 28 -2.94 -49.08 7.80
C VAL A 28 -1.60 -49.82 7.76
N SER A 29 -0.53 -49.16 8.15
CA SER A 29 0.67 -49.81 8.69
C SER A 29 1.15 -48.99 9.87
N ALA A 30 0.98 -49.57 11.07
CA ALA A 30 1.37 -48.98 12.34
C ALA A 30 2.87 -49.19 12.57
N GLY A 31 3.59 -48.09 12.83
CA GLY A 31 4.91 -48.08 13.43
C GLY A 31 4.87 -47.17 14.65
N VAL A 32 4.93 -47.76 15.84
CA VAL A 32 4.99 -47.06 17.12
C VAL A 32 6.34 -46.37 17.24
N GLY A 33 6.32 -45.03 17.26
CA GLY A 33 7.48 -44.18 17.53
C GLY A 33 7.03 -42.96 18.32
N TYR A 34 7.23 -43.01 19.63
CA TYR A 34 7.03 -41.90 20.55
C TYR A 34 8.08 -40.82 20.24
N ALA A 35 7.73 -39.74 19.55
CA ALA A 35 8.60 -38.59 19.35
C ALA A 35 7.80 -37.30 19.11
N LEU A 36 7.83 -36.42 20.10
CA LEU A 36 7.77 -34.95 20.05
C LEU A 36 6.84 -34.31 19.01
N ARG A 37 5.74 -33.74 19.50
CA ARG A 37 5.02 -32.65 18.83
C ARG A 37 6.01 -31.55 18.44
N PRO A 38 5.98 -30.99 17.22
CA PRO A 38 6.69 -29.75 16.95
C PRO A 38 5.94 -28.63 17.65
N THR A 39 6.46 -28.20 18.80
CA THR A 39 6.20 -26.89 19.39
C THR A 39 6.90 -25.82 18.57
N ASP A 40 6.23 -24.70 18.34
CA ASP A 40 6.77 -23.41 17.90
C ASP A 40 7.70 -23.41 16.67
N SER A 41 7.11 -23.01 15.53
CA SER A 41 7.78 -22.23 14.47
C SER A 41 9.14 -22.76 13.99
N GLN A 42 9.12 -23.86 13.23
CA GLN A 42 10.08 -24.06 12.13
C GLN A 42 9.56 -23.42 10.83
N ALA A 43 9.10 -22.17 10.90
CA ALA A 43 8.88 -21.37 9.70
C ALA A 43 10.25 -20.87 9.21
N ALA A 44 10.71 -21.46 8.11
CA ALA A 44 11.88 -21.09 7.32
C ALA A 44 13.27 -21.27 7.98
N THR A 45 13.76 -22.51 8.03
CA THR A 45 15.19 -22.80 7.83
C THR A 45 15.41 -23.70 6.62
N ASP A 46 14.65 -23.50 5.55
CA ASP A 46 15.03 -24.08 4.26
C ASP A 46 15.99 -23.11 3.57
N SER A 47 17.25 -23.52 3.52
CA SER A 47 18.43 -22.68 3.29
C SER A 47 18.72 -22.41 1.81
N THR A 48 17.72 -22.49 0.93
CA THR A 48 17.85 -21.94 -0.43
C THR A 48 17.82 -20.42 -0.34
N ARG A 49 18.99 -19.82 -0.09
CA ARG A 49 19.23 -18.37 -0.04
C ARG A 49 18.87 -17.74 -1.38
N VAL A 50 17.64 -17.28 -1.53
CA VAL A 50 17.25 -16.46 -2.68
C VAL A 50 17.81 -15.05 -2.44
N VAL A 51 18.97 -14.77 -3.03
CA VAL A 51 19.51 -13.41 -3.13
C VAL A 51 18.63 -12.63 -4.12
N ALA A 52 18.26 -11.40 -3.80
CA ALA A 52 17.61 -10.51 -4.76
C ALA A 52 18.48 -10.41 -6.02
N GLN A 53 18.07 -11.06 -7.11
CA GLN A 53 18.84 -11.06 -8.35
C GLN A 53 18.72 -9.68 -8.98
N SER A 54 19.80 -8.91 -8.91
CA SER A 54 19.88 -7.57 -9.48
C SER A 54 19.85 -7.64 -11.01
N ARG A 55 19.12 -6.71 -11.63
CA ARG A 55 19.20 -6.50 -13.08
C ARG A 55 20.62 -6.06 -13.45
N ARG A 56 21.14 -6.51 -14.59
CA ARG A 56 22.40 -5.99 -15.14
C ARG A 56 22.22 -4.51 -15.46
N ALA A 57 22.91 -3.63 -14.73
CA ALA A 57 22.82 -2.19 -14.92
C ALA A 57 23.29 -1.77 -16.34
N PRO A 58 22.70 -0.72 -16.93
CA PRO A 58 23.28 -0.09 -18.11
C PRO A 58 24.72 0.39 -17.83
N ALA A 59 25.57 0.43 -18.86
CA ALA A 59 26.98 0.83 -18.72
C ALA A 59 27.13 2.23 -18.11
N ALA A 60 28.05 2.38 -17.14
CA ALA A 60 28.42 3.64 -16.46
C ALA A 60 29.19 4.61 -17.41
N PRO A 61 29.17 5.94 -17.19
CA PRO A 61 28.98 6.63 -15.91
C PRO A 61 27.85 7.66 -15.93
N LEU A 62 26.84 7.46 -15.09
CA LEU A 62 25.77 8.45 -14.90
C LEU A 62 25.62 8.89 -13.45
N ALA A 63 26.32 8.30 -12.49
CA ALA A 63 26.19 8.69 -11.10
C ALA A 63 27.24 9.75 -10.70
N PRO A 64 26.86 10.81 -9.95
CA PRO A 64 25.49 11.14 -9.57
C PRO A 64 24.67 11.68 -10.78
N TYR A 65 23.39 11.30 -10.90
CA TYR A 65 22.44 11.93 -11.83
C TYR A 65 21.18 12.41 -11.14
N THR A 66 20.47 13.31 -11.80
CA THR A 66 19.21 13.89 -11.32
C THR A 66 18.00 13.52 -12.17
N LYS A 67 18.19 13.21 -13.47
CA LYS A 67 17.10 12.90 -14.41
C LYS A 67 16.17 11.80 -13.88
N GLY A 68 14.88 12.04 -13.93
CA GLY A 68 13.88 11.08 -13.45
C GLY A 68 13.66 11.12 -11.93
N THR A 69 14.28 12.05 -11.21
CA THR A 69 14.09 12.21 -9.76
C THR A 69 13.70 13.64 -9.41
N THR A 70 13.23 13.83 -8.19
CA THR A 70 12.91 15.16 -7.65
C THR A 70 14.12 16.07 -7.50
N LEU A 71 15.36 15.56 -7.66
CA LEU A 71 16.57 16.40 -7.74
C LEU A 71 16.59 17.26 -9.01
N ALA A 72 15.97 16.80 -10.11
CA ALA A 72 15.94 17.55 -11.37
C ALA A 72 14.77 18.54 -11.42
N THR A 73 13.57 18.07 -11.09
CA THR A 73 12.34 18.85 -11.17
C THR A 73 11.26 18.17 -10.31
N VAL A 74 10.26 18.95 -9.90
CA VAL A 74 9.06 18.46 -9.23
C VAL A 74 7.82 19.09 -9.85
N ALA A 75 6.66 18.46 -9.73
CA ALA A 75 5.41 19.12 -10.08
C ALA A 75 5.18 20.35 -9.19
N ALA A 76 4.85 21.49 -9.80
CA ALA A 76 4.61 22.74 -9.09
C ALA A 76 3.42 23.51 -9.68
N PRO A 77 2.66 24.24 -8.84
CA PRO A 77 1.57 25.08 -9.31
C PRO A 77 2.10 26.20 -10.22
N ARG A 78 1.37 26.45 -11.30
CA ARG A 78 1.65 27.55 -12.25
C ARG A 78 0.92 28.84 -11.89
N THR A 79 -0.11 28.76 -11.06
CA THR A 79 -0.92 29.88 -10.57
C THR A 79 -0.97 29.85 -9.04
N SER A 80 -1.23 31.01 -8.42
CA SER A 80 -1.22 31.16 -6.95
C SER A 80 -2.60 31.00 -6.30
N SER A 81 -3.69 31.10 -7.05
CA SER A 81 -5.07 31.06 -6.54
C SER A 81 -6.01 30.22 -7.40
N GLY A 82 -7.17 29.87 -6.82
CA GLY A 82 -8.18 29.02 -7.46
C GLY A 82 -7.69 27.59 -7.70
N TYR A 83 -8.30 26.92 -8.68
CA TYR A 83 -7.77 25.67 -9.22
C TYR A 83 -6.43 25.93 -9.90
N ARG A 84 -5.40 25.22 -9.46
CA ARG A 84 -4.01 25.42 -9.86
C ARG A 84 -3.59 24.34 -10.83
N ARG A 85 -3.31 24.75 -12.07
CA ARG A 85 -2.66 23.89 -13.06
C ARG A 85 -1.22 23.60 -12.65
N LEU A 86 -0.76 22.38 -12.85
CA LEU A 86 0.60 21.96 -12.54
C LEU A 86 1.52 22.09 -13.76
N GLY A 87 2.82 22.17 -13.51
CA GLY A 87 3.87 22.13 -14.50
C GLY A 87 5.23 21.92 -13.83
N ASP A 88 6.30 22.01 -14.62
CA ASP A 88 7.65 21.83 -14.07
C ASP A 88 8.02 22.94 -13.08
N GLY A 89 8.48 22.50 -11.91
CA GLY A 89 9.04 23.32 -10.85
C GLY A 89 10.50 22.98 -10.56
N PRO A 90 11.16 23.78 -9.70
CA PRO A 90 12.54 23.57 -9.31
C PRO A 90 12.71 22.26 -8.53
N GLY A 91 13.74 21.49 -8.86
CA GLY A 91 14.09 20.28 -8.11
C GLY A 91 14.45 20.57 -6.64
N TRP A 92 14.33 19.57 -5.79
CA TRP A 92 14.69 19.64 -4.37
C TRP A 92 16.14 19.22 -4.15
N SER A 93 16.97 20.15 -3.66
CA SER A 93 18.38 19.89 -3.33
C SER A 93 18.53 18.81 -2.25
N ARG A 94 19.67 18.10 -2.29
CA ARG A 94 20.00 17.12 -1.25
C ARG A 94 20.45 17.81 0.04
N VAL A 95 19.91 17.36 1.17
CA VAL A 95 20.33 17.79 2.53
C VAL A 95 21.15 16.69 3.19
N VAL A 96 22.30 17.04 3.77
CA VAL A 96 23.10 16.11 4.59
C VAL A 96 22.62 16.21 6.04
N ARG A 97 22.27 15.08 6.64
CA ARG A 97 21.82 14.96 8.03
C ARG A 97 22.88 14.25 8.87
N SER A 98 23.34 14.93 9.91
CA SER A 98 24.51 14.58 10.73
C SER A 98 24.17 14.30 12.19
N GLU A 99 22.89 14.14 12.53
CA GLU A 99 22.39 14.00 13.90
C GLU A 99 22.86 12.71 14.58
N LEU A 100 23.12 11.65 13.81
CA LEU A 100 23.61 10.36 14.30
C LEU A 100 25.13 10.18 14.13
N ALA A 101 25.74 10.81 13.13
CA ALA A 101 27.20 10.89 12.98
C ALA A 101 27.65 12.07 12.11
N ALA A 102 28.85 12.59 12.39
CA ALA A 102 29.45 13.65 11.60
C ALA A 102 29.96 13.11 10.24
N PRO A 103 29.58 13.73 9.10
CA PRO A 103 30.12 13.37 7.80
C PRO A 103 31.61 13.70 7.70
N LYS A 104 32.44 12.75 7.26
CA LYS A 104 33.87 12.97 7.02
C LYS A 104 34.15 13.44 5.60
N SER A 105 35.26 14.18 5.41
CA SER A 105 35.71 14.66 4.11
C SER A 105 36.18 13.49 3.22
N GLY A 106 36.10 13.69 1.89
CA GLY A 106 36.51 12.68 0.91
C GLY A 106 35.63 11.42 0.84
N ARG A 107 34.61 11.26 1.70
CA ARG A 107 33.73 10.07 1.72
C ARG A 107 33.05 9.79 0.38
N ALA A 108 32.73 10.83 -0.38
CA ALA A 108 32.11 10.70 -1.70
C ALA A 108 33.00 9.93 -2.68
N GLY A 109 34.32 10.09 -2.61
CA GLY A 109 35.28 9.40 -3.47
C GLY A 109 35.75 8.03 -2.94
N ARG A 110 35.45 7.70 -1.68
CA ARG A 110 35.88 6.44 -1.04
C ARG A 110 34.75 5.44 -0.81
N ARG A 111 33.49 5.91 -0.80
CA ARG A 111 32.35 5.08 -0.44
C ARG A 111 32.16 3.91 -1.39
N THR A 112 31.62 2.82 -0.86
CA THR A 112 31.24 1.64 -1.64
C THR A 112 29.78 1.33 -1.36
N ALA A 113 28.99 1.14 -2.41
CA ALA A 113 27.59 0.81 -2.25
C ALA A 113 27.41 -0.60 -1.68
N LEU A 114 26.44 -0.75 -0.77
CA LEU A 114 26.07 -2.02 -0.16
C LEU A 114 24.74 -2.54 -0.70
N ALA A 115 23.78 -1.64 -0.93
CA ALA A 115 22.45 -1.97 -1.43
C ALA A 115 21.76 -0.73 -2.01
N ALA A 116 20.80 -0.94 -2.90
CA ALA A 116 19.92 0.10 -3.41
C ALA A 116 18.57 -0.50 -3.80
N PHE A 117 17.47 0.15 -3.44
CA PHE A 117 16.10 -0.29 -3.72
C PHE A 117 15.13 0.89 -3.81
N VAL A 118 13.90 0.63 -4.25
CA VAL A 118 12.83 1.64 -4.28
C VAL A 118 11.75 1.27 -3.27
N GLN A 119 11.31 2.21 -2.44
CA GLN A 119 10.13 2.08 -1.59
C GLN A 119 8.92 2.75 -2.24
N LEU A 120 7.80 2.04 -2.24
CA LEU A 120 6.45 2.51 -2.50
C LEU A 120 5.61 2.27 -1.24
N THR A 121 4.58 3.08 -1.03
CA THR A 121 3.70 2.92 0.13
C THR A 121 2.36 3.58 -0.12
N ASP A 122 1.32 3.07 0.53
CA ASP A 122 0.00 3.69 0.60
C ASP A 122 -0.50 4.03 -0.82
N LEU A 123 -0.49 3.00 -1.70
CA LEU A 123 -1.00 3.08 -3.06
C LEU A 123 -2.51 3.34 -3.05
N HIS A 124 -3.22 2.74 -2.09
CA HIS A 124 -4.69 2.72 -2.00
C HIS A 124 -5.31 2.53 -3.38
N LEU A 125 -4.99 1.43 -4.05
CA LEU A 125 -5.76 1.08 -5.24
C LEU A 125 -7.20 0.87 -4.81
N MET A 126 -8.08 1.65 -5.43
CA MET A 126 -9.38 1.92 -4.85
C MET A 126 -10.50 1.61 -5.81
N ASP A 127 -11.37 0.69 -5.40
CA ASP A 127 -12.65 0.50 -6.04
C ASP A 127 -13.62 1.59 -5.57
N VAL A 128 -13.64 2.70 -6.29
CA VAL A 128 -14.51 3.86 -6.01
C VAL A 128 -16.01 3.57 -6.15
N GLN A 129 -16.38 2.37 -6.61
CA GLN A 129 -17.76 1.91 -6.75
C GLN A 129 -18.16 0.92 -5.65
N HIS A 130 -17.22 0.57 -4.78
CA HIS A 130 -17.41 -0.40 -3.71
C HIS A 130 -18.48 0.07 -2.70
N PRO A 131 -19.46 -0.76 -2.33
CA PRO A 131 -20.53 -0.40 -1.38
C PRO A 131 -20.09 0.06 0.00
N LEU A 132 -19.00 -0.50 0.54
CA LEU A 132 -18.49 -0.16 1.89
C LEU A 132 -17.78 1.19 1.97
N ARG A 133 -17.45 1.84 0.85
CA ARG A 133 -16.73 3.12 0.88
C ARG A 133 -17.45 4.14 1.76
N LEU A 134 -16.66 4.99 2.43
CA LEU A 134 -17.12 5.99 3.38
C LEU A 134 -17.18 7.40 2.77
N GLU A 135 -17.39 7.55 1.45
CA GLU A 135 -17.26 8.86 0.79
C GLU A 135 -18.21 9.92 1.36
N TYR A 136 -19.36 9.49 1.87
CA TYR A 136 -20.34 10.37 2.50
C TYR A 136 -19.83 11.05 3.78
N LEU A 137 -18.73 10.58 4.39
CA LEU A 137 -18.04 11.29 5.47
C LEU A 137 -17.51 12.66 5.02
N ARG A 138 -17.47 12.91 3.70
CA ARG A 138 -17.17 14.23 3.15
C ARG A 138 -18.12 15.32 3.65
N SER A 139 -19.36 14.97 4.02
CA SER A 139 -20.34 15.94 4.53
C SER A 139 -19.91 16.61 5.84
N THR A 140 -19.00 15.99 6.62
CA THR A 140 -18.41 16.59 7.82
C THR A 140 -17.02 17.18 7.60
N SER A 141 -16.22 16.65 6.68
CA SER A 141 -14.86 17.13 6.41
C SER A 141 -14.48 16.84 4.97
N PRO A 142 -14.03 17.84 4.19
CA PRO A 142 -13.78 17.69 2.76
C PRO A 142 -12.69 16.65 2.43
N HIS A 143 -11.80 16.34 3.38
CA HIS A 143 -10.70 15.38 3.24
C HIS A 143 -11.14 13.92 3.11
N ASN A 144 -12.34 13.58 3.60
CA ASN A 144 -12.80 12.19 3.68
C ASN A 144 -13.21 11.59 2.31
N TRP A 145 -13.10 12.37 1.24
CA TRP A 145 -13.24 11.89 -0.13
C TRP A 145 -12.45 12.80 -1.07
N ARG A 146 -11.75 12.20 -2.02
CA ARG A 146 -10.84 12.93 -2.92
C ARG A 146 -11.27 12.79 -4.39
N PRO A 147 -11.31 13.89 -5.18
CA PRO A 147 -11.76 13.84 -6.57
C PRO A 147 -10.96 12.91 -7.50
N GLN A 148 -9.71 12.63 -7.15
CA GLN A 148 -8.79 11.84 -7.98
C GLN A 148 -8.87 10.32 -7.79
N GLU A 149 -9.66 9.82 -6.83
CA GLU A 149 -9.61 8.42 -6.38
C GLU A 149 -9.84 7.38 -7.49
N ALA A 150 -10.69 7.72 -8.48
CA ALA A 150 -10.94 6.86 -9.64
C ALA A 150 -9.70 6.64 -10.54
N LEU A 151 -8.62 7.39 -10.32
CA LEU A 151 -7.39 7.34 -11.11
C LEU A 151 -6.21 6.72 -10.36
N THR A 152 -6.42 6.13 -9.19
CA THR A 152 -5.35 5.45 -8.40
C THR A 152 -4.58 4.41 -9.22
N VAL A 153 -5.28 3.59 -10.01
CA VAL A 153 -4.66 2.61 -10.93
C VAL A 153 -3.78 3.30 -12.00
N HIS A 154 -4.23 4.42 -12.57
CA HIS A 154 -3.48 5.17 -13.58
C HIS A 154 -2.20 5.77 -12.98
N GLY A 155 -2.32 6.37 -11.79
CA GLY A 155 -1.20 6.92 -11.03
C GLY A 155 -0.15 5.86 -10.71
N ALA A 156 -0.57 4.70 -10.20
CA ALA A 156 0.30 3.59 -9.86
C ALA A 156 1.02 2.99 -11.08
N ILE A 157 0.33 2.82 -12.22
CA ILE A 157 0.98 2.37 -13.46
C ILE A 157 2.07 3.35 -13.89
N SER A 158 1.79 4.65 -13.87
CA SER A 158 2.77 5.65 -14.26
C SER A 158 3.95 5.76 -13.29
N LEU A 159 3.74 5.41 -12.02
CA LEU A 159 4.83 5.26 -11.07
C LEU A 159 5.71 4.05 -11.38
N VAL A 160 5.13 2.89 -11.72
CA VAL A 160 5.88 1.71 -12.18
C VAL A 160 6.70 2.06 -13.42
N GLU A 161 6.13 2.80 -14.38
CA GLU A 161 6.86 3.33 -15.54
C GLU A 161 8.06 4.21 -15.13
N ARG A 162 7.89 5.08 -14.11
CA ARG A 162 9.00 5.88 -13.59
C ARG A 162 10.10 4.99 -13.04
N ILE A 163 9.77 4.06 -12.17
CA ILE A 163 10.73 3.16 -11.52
C ILE A 163 11.50 2.38 -12.59
N ASN A 164 10.79 1.84 -13.58
CA ASN A 164 11.38 1.12 -14.69
C ASN A 164 12.34 1.95 -15.56
N SER A 165 12.14 3.26 -15.60
CA SER A 165 12.97 4.21 -16.36
C SER A 165 14.25 4.64 -15.63
N LEU A 166 14.36 4.38 -14.33
CA LEU A 166 15.55 4.70 -13.55
C LEU A 166 16.74 3.87 -14.06
N ARG A 167 17.90 4.53 -14.18
CA ARG A 167 19.12 3.90 -14.72
C ARG A 167 19.93 3.16 -13.65
N GLY A 168 19.50 3.26 -12.40
CA GLY A 168 20.16 2.73 -11.22
C GLY A 168 19.87 3.62 -10.01
N ALA A 169 20.74 3.52 -9.03
CA ALA A 169 20.71 4.31 -7.82
C ALA A 169 21.30 5.72 -8.11
N PRO A 170 20.56 6.84 -7.90
CA PRO A 170 20.97 8.18 -8.32
C PRO A 170 22.32 8.69 -7.78
N VAL A 171 22.79 8.19 -6.63
CA VAL A 171 24.04 8.64 -6.00
C VAL A 171 25.20 7.73 -6.33
N THR A 172 25.01 6.43 -6.18
CA THR A 172 26.08 5.45 -6.28
C THR A 172 26.18 4.82 -7.67
N GLY A 173 25.12 4.91 -8.48
CA GLY A 173 25.02 4.25 -9.79
C GLY A 173 24.78 2.74 -9.70
N THR A 174 24.67 2.21 -8.48
CA THR A 174 24.41 0.78 -8.22
C THR A 174 23.11 0.34 -8.89
N PRO A 175 23.03 -0.89 -9.43
CA PRO A 175 21.74 -1.44 -9.84
C PRO A 175 20.73 -1.39 -8.69
N LEU A 176 19.47 -1.07 -9.00
CA LEU A 176 18.38 -1.26 -8.05
C LEU A 176 18.14 -2.76 -7.89
N HIS A 177 18.16 -3.26 -6.64
CA HIS A 177 18.06 -4.68 -6.34
C HIS A 177 16.62 -5.16 -6.33
N PHE A 178 15.70 -4.35 -5.80
CA PHE A 178 14.28 -4.65 -5.69
C PHE A 178 13.44 -3.39 -5.51
N ALA A 179 12.12 -3.53 -5.59
CA ALA A 179 11.14 -2.59 -5.06
C ALA A 179 10.44 -3.16 -3.82
N MET A 180 10.12 -2.32 -2.85
CA MET A 180 9.43 -2.68 -1.61
C MET A 180 8.13 -1.90 -1.52
N THR A 181 7.01 -2.56 -1.27
CA THR A 181 5.79 -1.89 -0.80
C THR A 181 5.69 -1.98 0.72
N THR A 182 5.42 -0.87 1.39
CA THR A 182 5.27 -0.82 2.87
C THR A 182 3.81 -0.74 3.30
N GLY A 183 2.93 -1.51 2.68
CA GLY A 183 1.51 -1.63 3.04
C GLY A 183 0.58 -0.60 2.41
N ASP A 184 -0.71 -0.79 2.69
CA ASP A 184 -1.85 -0.05 2.15
C ASP A 184 -1.83 0.00 0.63
N ASN A 185 -1.68 -1.19 0.05
CA ASN A 185 -1.69 -1.39 -1.38
C ASN A 185 -3.12 -1.36 -1.93
N THR A 186 -4.06 -1.95 -1.19
CA THR A 186 -5.52 -1.85 -1.41
C THR A 186 -6.16 -0.79 -0.50
N ASP A 187 -7.41 -0.40 -0.76
CA ASP A 187 -8.12 0.61 0.03
C ASP A 187 -9.24 0.01 0.91
N ASN A 188 -10.02 -0.95 0.41
CA ASN A 188 -11.17 -1.50 1.14
C ASN A 188 -11.00 -2.97 1.50
N ASN A 189 -9.78 -3.52 1.39
CA ASN A 189 -9.50 -4.95 1.53
C ASN A 189 -10.33 -5.79 0.52
N SER A 190 -10.62 -5.28 -0.67
CA SER A 190 -11.44 -5.99 -1.66
C SER A 190 -10.64 -6.86 -2.63
N GLY A 191 -11.25 -7.96 -3.10
CA GLY A 191 -10.63 -8.85 -4.08
C GLY A 191 -10.28 -8.16 -5.41
N THR A 192 -11.10 -7.21 -5.86
CA THR A 192 -10.82 -6.37 -7.04
C THR A 192 -9.56 -5.55 -6.89
N GLU A 193 -9.40 -4.87 -5.75
CA GLU A 193 -8.24 -4.00 -5.51
C GLU A 193 -6.95 -4.82 -5.40
N LEU A 194 -7.01 -6.01 -4.78
CA LEU A 194 -5.87 -6.92 -4.67
C LEU A 194 -5.42 -7.44 -6.03
N GLU A 195 -6.37 -7.80 -6.92
CA GLU A 195 -6.05 -8.20 -8.28
C GLU A 195 -5.38 -7.04 -9.04
N TRP A 196 -5.93 -5.83 -8.95
CA TRP A 196 -5.33 -4.65 -9.58
C TRP A 196 -3.91 -4.42 -9.08
N PHE A 197 -3.67 -4.52 -7.78
CA PHE A 197 -2.34 -4.34 -7.19
C PHE A 197 -1.34 -5.34 -7.77
N LEU A 198 -1.67 -6.63 -7.69
CA LEU A 198 -0.79 -7.70 -8.16
C LEU A 198 -0.53 -7.59 -9.66
N THR A 199 -1.54 -7.24 -10.45
CA THR A 199 -1.40 -7.05 -11.91
C THR A 199 -0.62 -5.77 -12.25
N ILE A 200 -0.74 -4.68 -11.49
CA ILE A 200 0.10 -3.48 -11.68
C ILE A 200 1.56 -3.81 -11.44
N MET A 201 1.88 -4.49 -10.34
CA MET A 201 3.27 -4.79 -9.96
C MET A 201 3.91 -5.84 -10.87
N SER A 202 3.12 -6.81 -11.35
CA SER A 202 3.59 -7.94 -12.16
C SER A 202 3.51 -7.70 -13.66
N GLY A 203 2.67 -6.77 -14.08
CA GLY A 203 2.38 -6.45 -15.48
C GLY A 203 1.16 -7.21 -16.00
N GLY A 204 0.36 -6.55 -16.83
CA GLY A 204 -0.88 -7.13 -17.35
C GLY A 204 -1.91 -6.09 -17.74
N ARG A 205 -3.10 -6.57 -18.09
CA ARG A 205 -4.28 -5.75 -18.38
C ARG A 205 -5.14 -5.66 -17.13
N ILE A 206 -5.63 -4.47 -16.83
CA ILE A 206 -6.43 -4.18 -15.64
C ILE A 206 -7.66 -3.43 -16.12
N THR A 207 -8.85 -3.85 -15.68
CA THR A 207 -10.05 -3.04 -15.82
C THR A 207 -10.39 -2.50 -14.43
N PRO A 208 -10.12 -1.21 -14.13
CA PRO A 208 -10.41 -0.58 -12.85
C PRO A 208 -11.93 -0.31 -12.70
N ASN A 209 -12.70 -1.39 -12.76
CA ASN A 209 -14.16 -1.37 -12.73
C ASN A 209 -14.70 -2.56 -11.91
N SER A 210 -15.74 -2.30 -11.12
CA SER A 210 -16.54 -3.31 -10.41
C SER A 210 -18.03 -3.04 -10.64
N GLY A 211 -18.88 -4.03 -10.44
CA GLY A 211 -20.31 -3.90 -10.70
C GLY A 211 -20.61 -3.93 -12.20
N ASP A 212 -21.35 -2.93 -12.69
CA ASP A 212 -21.76 -2.91 -14.11
C ASP A 212 -20.53 -2.69 -15.03
N PRO A 213 -20.23 -3.63 -15.96
CA PRO A 213 -19.11 -3.46 -16.88
C PRO A 213 -19.30 -2.31 -17.89
N ARG A 214 -20.50 -1.75 -18.01
CA ARG A 214 -20.85 -0.72 -18.99
C ARG A 214 -21.12 0.65 -18.38
N HIS A 215 -21.32 0.73 -17.06
CA HIS A 215 -21.72 1.97 -16.40
C HIS A 215 -20.95 2.16 -15.10
N TYR A 216 -20.55 3.40 -14.84
CA TYR A 216 -19.99 3.80 -13.56
C TYR A 216 -21.10 3.86 -12.49
N GLU A 217 -20.85 3.39 -11.28
CA GLU A 217 -21.81 3.25 -10.18
C GLU A 217 -21.34 3.92 -8.86
N GLY A 218 -20.29 4.76 -8.91
CA GLY A 218 -19.75 5.48 -7.76
C GLY A 218 -20.36 6.86 -7.54
N VAL A 219 -19.83 7.64 -6.59
CA VAL A 219 -20.41 8.95 -6.22
C VAL A 219 -20.26 10.04 -7.30
N GLN A 220 -19.32 9.89 -8.23
CA GLN A 220 -18.99 10.87 -9.27
C GLN A 220 -20.00 10.97 -10.43
N ASN A 221 -20.99 10.08 -10.52
CA ASN A 221 -22.15 10.27 -11.40
C ASN A 221 -23.48 10.30 -10.62
N SER A 222 -23.41 10.55 -9.31
CA SER A 222 -24.59 10.48 -8.46
C SER A 222 -25.56 11.65 -8.65
N GLY A 223 -25.10 12.78 -9.19
CA GLY A 223 -25.84 14.04 -9.21
C GLY A 223 -25.85 14.77 -7.87
N LEU A 224 -25.18 14.24 -6.84
CA LEU A 224 -25.02 14.89 -5.54
C LEU A 224 -23.97 16.01 -5.66
N LYS A 225 -24.37 17.25 -5.33
CA LYS A 225 -23.45 18.41 -5.35
C LYS A 225 -22.31 18.32 -4.34
N LEU A 226 -22.35 17.35 -3.42
CA LEU A 226 -21.30 17.06 -2.45
C LEU A 226 -20.01 16.52 -3.11
N PHE A 227 -20.11 15.90 -4.28
CA PHE A 227 -18.99 15.29 -4.99
C PHE A 227 -18.80 15.92 -6.35
N TRP A 228 -17.55 16.01 -6.81
CA TRP A 228 -17.24 16.39 -8.19
C TRP A 228 -17.97 15.46 -9.16
N GLN A 229 -18.81 16.02 -10.01
CA GLN A 229 -19.55 15.30 -11.06
C GLN A 229 -18.85 15.54 -12.42
N PRO A 230 -17.69 14.89 -12.70
CA PRO A 230 -16.79 15.25 -13.79
C PRO A 230 -17.47 15.33 -15.16
N ASP A 231 -18.33 14.38 -15.52
CA ASP A 231 -19.02 14.32 -16.81
C ASP A 231 -20.30 15.17 -16.89
N SER A 232 -20.77 15.73 -15.77
CA SER A 232 -22.04 16.44 -15.70
C SER A 232 -21.86 17.95 -15.73
N ALA A 233 -22.75 18.64 -16.44
CA ALA A 233 -22.89 20.10 -16.40
C ALA A 233 -23.43 20.64 -15.04
N ILE A 234 -23.78 19.77 -14.08
CA ILE A 234 -24.18 20.19 -12.74
C ILE A 234 -23.07 21.04 -12.10
N ARG A 235 -23.46 22.22 -11.60
CA ARG A 235 -22.60 23.09 -10.79
C ARG A 235 -22.51 22.56 -9.35
N ASP A 236 -21.68 21.55 -9.15
CA ASP A 236 -21.37 20.96 -7.84
C ASP A 236 -20.40 21.82 -7.01
N GLY A 237 -20.10 21.39 -5.78
CA GLY A 237 -19.21 22.12 -4.87
C GLY A 237 -17.77 22.21 -5.37
N ASP A 238 -17.25 21.17 -6.02
CA ASP A 238 -15.87 21.15 -6.51
C ASP A 238 -15.70 22.02 -7.76
N LYS A 239 -16.69 22.04 -8.67
CA LYS A 239 -16.70 22.98 -9.80
C LYS A 239 -16.76 24.44 -9.36
N GLN A 240 -17.35 24.74 -8.20
CA GLN A 240 -17.30 26.10 -7.62
C GLN A 240 -15.89 26.47 -7.13
N LEU A 241 -15.06 25.47 -6.83
CA LEU A 241 -13.63 25.63 -6.52
C LEU A 241 -12.74 25.61 -7.77
N GLY A 242 -13.34 25.51 -8.97
CA GLY A 242 -12.66 25.56 -10.26
C GLY A 242 -12.28 24.20 -10.86
N PHE A 243 -12.76 23.08 -10.29
CA PHE A 243 -12.60 21.77 -10.92
C PHE A 243 -13.26 21.76 -12.32
N PRO A 244 -12.63 21.09 -13.30
CA PRO A 244 -13.12 21.10 -14.67
C PRO A 244 -14.39 20.25 -14.86
N HIS A 245 -15.13 20.55 -15.92
CA HIS A 245 -16.09 19.63 -16.53
C HIS A 245 -15.31 18.85 -17.61
N LEU A 246 -15.34 17.52 -17.52
CA LEU A 246 -14.56 16.60 -18.35
C LEU A 246 -15.50 15.54 -18.94
N ASP A 247 -15.96 15.77 -20.16
CA ASP A 247 -16.82 14.82 -20.87
C ASP A 247 -16.08 13.51 -21.18
N GLY A 248 -16.67 12.38 -20.82
CA GLY A 248 -16.11 11.04 -21.02
C GLY A 248 -15.11 10.60 -19.95
N PHE A 249 -14.89 11.41 -18.90
CA PHE A 249 -13.92 11.12 -17.85
C PHE A 249 -14.18 9.78 -17.17
N LEU A 250 -15.40 9.54 -16.69
CA LEU A 250 -15.69 8.31 -15.93
C LEU A 250 -15.57 7.06 -16.80
N ALA A 251 -16.00 7.13 -18.06
CA ALA A 251 -15.82 6.04 -19.02
C ALA A 251 -14.33 5.75 -19.28
N ALA A 252 -13.50 6.79 -19.35
CA ALA A 252 -12.05 6.65 -19.50
C ALA A 252 -11.37 6.13 -18.23
N ALA A 253 -11.85 6.54 -17.05
CA ALA A 253 -11.30 6.14 -15.74
C ALA A 253 -11.53 4.66 -15.41
N VAL A 254 -12.61 4.05 -15.90
CA VAL A 254 -12.91 2.61 -15.67
C VAL A 254 -12.56 1.69 -16.85
N ARG A 255 -12.01 2.25 -17.93
CA ARG A 255 -11.59 1.51 -19.13
C ARG A 255 -10.40 0.60 -18.82
N GLU A 256 -10.29 -0.51 -19.55
CA GLU A 256 -9.10 -1.37 -19.53
C GLU A 256 -7.80 -0.59 -19.82
N VAL A 257 -6.83 -0.73 -18.93
CA VAL A 257 -5.49 -0.15 -18.99
C VAL A 257 -4.43 -1.25 -18.92
N ARG A 258 -3.17 -0.90 -19.20
CA ARG A 258 -2.06 -1.86 -19.19
C ARG A 258 -0.91 -1.37 -18.33
N SER A 259 -0.55 -2.19 -17.33
CA SER A 259 0.70 -2.01 -16.59
C SER A 259 1.86 -2.70 -17.31
N PRO A 260 3.05 -2.08 -17.41
CA PRO A 260 4.24 -2.78 -17.86
C PRO A 260 4.77 -3.79 -16.83
N GLY A 261 4.32 -3.72 -15.57
CA GLY A 261 4.92 -4.45 -14.45
C GLY A 261 6.28 -3.88 -14.07
N LEU A 262 6.75 -4.15 -12.85
CA LEU A 262 8.10 -3.80 -12.45
C LEU A 262 9.13 -4.66 -13.17
N ASN A 263 10.20 -4.03 -13.66
CA ASN A 263 11.37 -4.70 -14.22
C ASN A 263 12.40 -5.10 -13.15
N LEU A 264 11.99 -5.04 -11.89
CA LEU A 264 12.73 -5.41 -10.69
C LEU A 264 11.97 -6.50 -9.95
N PRO A 265 12.67 -7.37 -9.21
CA PRO A 265 12.03 -8.13 -8.15
C PRO A 265 11.32 -7.17 -7.18
N TRP A 266 10.22 -7.61 -6.58
CA TRP A 266 9.51 -6.80 -5.60
C TRP A 266 9.03 -7.61 -4.40
N TYR A 267 8.95 -6.92 -3.26
CA TYR A 267 8.58 -7.44 -1.96
C TYR A 267 7.43 -6.63 -1.38
N SER A 268 6.59 -7.25 -0.56
CA SER A 268 5.42 -6.63 0.05
C SER A 268 5.42 -6.72 1.57
N THR A 269 5.11 -5.61 2.24
CA THR A 269 4.61 -5.59 3.61
C THR A 269 3.11 -5.31 3.56
N VAL A 270 2.36 -5.95 4.46
CA VAL A 270 0.91 -5.75 4.62
C VAL A 270 0.64 -4.47 5.43
N GLY A 271 -0.34 -3.66 5.00
CA GLY A 271 -0.88 -2.52 5.76
C GLY A 271 -2.28 -2.77 6.29
N ASN A 272 -2.81 -1.85 7.11
CA ASN A 272 -4.13 -2.03 7.71
C ASN A 272 -5.24 -2.08 6.65
N HIS A 273 -5.15 -1.32 5.56
CA HIS A 273 -6.10 -1.40 4.44
C HIS A 273 -5.94 -2.66 3.58
N ASP A 274 -4.81 -3.37 3.70
CA ASP A 274 -4.64 -4.70 3.12
C ASP A 274 -5.24 -5.79 4.02
N ALA A 275 -5.24 -5.59 5.34
CA ALA A 275 -5.65 -6.62 6.31
C ALA A 275 -7.08 -6.45 6.85
N LEU A 276 -7.64 -5.24 6.80
CA LEU A 276 -8.89 -4.89 7.45
C LEU A 276 -9.83 -4.21 6.45
N PRO A 277 -11.12 -4.63 6.36
CA PRO A 277 -12.15 -3.84 5.71
C PRO A 277 -12.11 -2.37 6.14
N LEU A 278 -12.07 -1.47 5.16
CA LEU A 278 -11.92 -0.01 5.34
C LEU A 278 -10.67 0.43 6.12
N GLY A 279 -9.70 -0.47 6.30
CA GLY A 279 -8.49 -0.21 7.08
C GLY A 279 -8.71 -0.13 8.58
N CYS A 280 -9.92 -0.39 9.10
CA CYS A 280 -10.21 -0.17 10.52
C CYS A 280 -11.16 -1.20 11.15
N TYR A 281 -11.80 -2.08 10.38
CA TYR A 281 -12.69 -3.09 10.94
C TYR A 281 -12.05 -4.48 10.87
N GLY A 282 -12.00 -5.17 12.01
CA GLY A 282 -11.61 -6.57 12.09
C GLY A 282 -12.54 -7.47 11.28
N HIS A 283 -11.99 -8.60 10.83
CA HIS A 283 -12.81 -9.65 10.23
C HIS A 283 -13.69 -10.30 11.30
N GLY A 284 -15.02 -10.27 11.13
CA GLY A 284 -15.93 -10.90 12.10
C GLY A 284 -17.41 -10.76 11.77
N ASP A 285 -17.84 -9.66 11.15
CA ASP A 285 -19.24 -9.46 10.76
C ASP A 285 -19.50 -9.93 9.31
N SER A 286 -20.20 -11.07 9.16
CA SER A 286 -20.55 -11.60 7.84
C SER A 286 -21.51 -10.67 7.07
N TRP A 287 -22.27 -9.82 7.77
CA TRP A 287 -23.20 -8.91 7.13
C TRP A 287 -22.48 -7.82 6.32
N LEU A 288 -21.37 -7.27 6.83
CA LEU A 288 -20.59 -6.26 6.10
C LEU A 288 -19.96 -6.85 4.84
N ALA A 289 -19.51 -8.12 4.90
CA ALA A 289 -19.02 -8.84 3.73
C ALA A 289 -20.13 -9.10 2.70
N GLU A 290 -21.33 -9.50 3.13
CA GLU A 290 -22.50 -9.65 2.25
C GLU A 290 -22.94 -8.30 1.64
N TYR A 291 -22.87 -7.22 2.42
CA TYR A 291 -23.17 -5.88 1.94
C TYR A 291 -22.15 -5.40 0.90
N ALA A 292 -20.86 -5.70 1.07
CA ALA A 292 -19.79 -5.34 0.14
C ALA A 292 -20.00 -5.88 -1.29
N VAL A 293 -20.53 -7.10 -1.41
CA VAL A 293 -20.83 -7.73 -2.71
C VAL A 293 -22.24 -7.40 -3.23
N GLY A 294 -23.08 -6.81 -2.38
CA GLY A 294 -24.50 -6.58 -2.63
C GLY A 294 -24.80 -5.47 -3.64
N GLY A 295 -26.10 -5.31 -3.94
CA GLY A 295 -26.60 -4.37 -4.95
C GLY A 295 -27.05 -3.01 -4.40
N LYS A 296 -26.49 -2.57 -3.27
CA LYS A 296 -26.87 -1.30 -2.61
C LYS A 296 -25.65 -0.53 -2.12
N LYS A 297 -25.66 0.79 -2.32
CA LYS A 297 -24.60 1.70 -1.86
C LYS A 297 -25.20 2.95 -1.23
N LEU A 298 -24.75 3.28 -0.02
CA LEU A 298 -25.03 4.57 0.62
C LEU A 298 -24.06 5.61 0.05
N MET A 299 -24.58 6.73 -0.45
CA MET A 299 -23.76 7.79 -1.07
C MET A 299 -23.85 9.14 -0.34
N ASN A 300 -24.80 9.30 0.58
CA ASN A 300 -25.00 10.54 1.30
C ASN A 300 -25.44 10.25 2.73
N LEU A 301 -24.95 11.05 3.66
CA LEU A 301 -25.26 10.96 5.08
C LEU A 301 -25.25 12.37 5.69
N PRO A 302 -26.23 12.74 6.54
CA PRO A 302 -26.21 14.02 7.23
C PRO A 302 -24.91 14.24 8.00
N ALA A 303 -24.38 15.47 7.98
CA ALA A 303 -23.07 15.79 8.57
C ALA A 303 -22.93 15.40 10.05
N ALA A 304 -24.01 15.52 10.84
CA ALA A 304 -24.00 15.13 12.24
C ALA A 304 -23.83 13.61 12.44
N GLU A 305 -24.48 12.80 11.60
CA GLU A 305 -24.36 11.34 11.64
C GLU A 305 -23.00 10.88 11.10
N ALA A 306 -22.53 11.52 10.03
CA ALA A 306 -21.18 11.31 9.50
C ALA A 306 -20.10 11.62 10.54
N LYS A 307 -20.22 12.75 11.25
CA LYS A 307 -19.31 13.13 12.35
C LYS A 307 -19.33 12.09 13.48
N LYS A 308 -20.51 11.61 13.86
CA LYS A 308 -20.65 10.57 14.89
C LYS A 308 -19.95 9.27 14.46
N LEU A 309 -20.11 8.85 13.21
CA LEU A 309 -19.41 7.66 12.70
C LEU A 309 -17.90 7.87 12.70
N LEU A 310 -17.42 9.03 12.24
CA LEU A 310 -16.00 9.37 12.23
C LEU A 310 -15.39 9.36 13.65
N ASP A 311 -16.07 9.96 14.62
CA ASP A 311 -15.65 9.96 16.02
C ASP A 311 -15.62 8.55 16.61
N HIS A 312 -16.56 7.70 16.17
CA HIS A 312 -16.62 6.32 16.62
C HIS A 312 -15.46 5.48 16.09
N ILE A 313 -15.09 5.66 14.82
CA ILE A 313 -13.92 5.03 14.20
C ILE A 313 -12.65 5.49 14.90
N ALA A 314 -12.48 6.81 15.10
CA ALA A 314 -11.30 7.38 15.74
C ALA A 314 -11.12 6.95 17.20
N ALA A 315 -12.23 6.68 17.91
CA ALA A 315 -12.17 6.18 19.28
C ALA A 315 -11.86 4.68 19.36
N GLY A 316 -11.95 3.93 18.25
CA GLY A 316 -11.75 2.49 18.23
C GLY A 316 -12.75 1.67 19.05
N ASN A 317 -13.90 2.23 19.42
CA ASN A 317 -14.86 1.54 20.32
C ASN A 317 -15.72 0.47 19.61
N ASP A 318 -15.73 0.44 18.28
CA ASP A 318 -16.44 -0.56 17.46
C ASP A 318 -15.49 -1.16 16.41
N PRO A 319 -14.45 -1.89 16.84
CA PRO A 319 -13.43 -2.39 15.93
C PRO A 319 -13.95 -3.51 15.03
N GLN A 320 -15.20 -3.99 15.23
CA GLN A 320 -15.86 -5.00 14.40
C GLN A 320 -16.96 -4.42 13.49
N GLY A 321 -17.23 -3.10 13.57
CA GLY A 321 -18.15 -2.40 12.68
C GLY A 321 -19.64 -2.70 12.90
N HIS A 322 -20.05 -3.12 14.10
CA HIS A 322 -21.46 -3.40 14.39
C HIS A 322 -22.34 -2.14 14.36
N ALA A 323 -21.87 -1.02 14.90
CA ALA A 323 -22.58 0.24 14.82
C ALA A 323 -22.59 0.78 13.37
N PHE A 324 -21.53 0.53 12.61
CA PHE A 324 -21.50 0.85 11.19
C PHE A 324 -22.53 0.04 10.40
N ARG A 325 -22.62 -1.28 10.63
CA ARG A 325 -23.69 -2.13 10.10
C ARG A 325 -25.07 -1.57 10.44
N ASP A 326 -25.30 -1.24 11.71
CA ASP A 326 -26.61 -0.79 12.17
C ASP A 326 -26.99 0.56 11.53
N LEU A 327 -26.02 1.44 11.31
CA LEU A 327 -26.18 2.67 10.51
C LEU A 327 -26.59 2.34 9.07
N LEU A 328 -25.88 1.42 8.39
CA LEU A 328 -26.23 1.01 7.02
C LEU A 328 -27.65 0.43 6.96
N LYS A 329 -28.05 -0.40 7.93
CA LYS A 329 -29.42 -0.94 8.01
C LYS A 329 -30.46 0.16 8.21
N ALA A 330 -30.18 1.16 9.03
CA ALA A 330 -31.09 2.29 9.25
C ALA A 330 -31.32 3.11 7.96
N HIS A 331 -30.30 3.22 7.10
CA HIS A 331 -30.36 3.94 5.82
C HIS A 331 -30.69 3.07 4.61
N ALA A 332 -31.17 1.84 4.78
CA ALA A 332 -31.44 0.93 3.68
C ALA A 332 -32.39 1.51 2.59
N ARG A 333 -33.28 2.42 2.98
CA ARG A 333 -34.21 3.11 2.06
C ARG A 333 -33.58 4.27 1.29
N ASP A 334 -32.47 4.82 1.79
CA ASP A 334 -31.75 5.95 1.18
C ASP A 334 -30.67 5.47 0.20
N MET A 335 -30.35 4.18 0.21
CA MET A 335 -29.32 3.59 -0.62
C MET A 335 -29.73 3.51 -2.09
N ARG A 336 -28.74 3.79 -2.95
CA ARG A 336 -28.87 3.62 -4.40
C ARG A 336 -28.65 2.17 -4.78
N SER A 337 -29.36 1.73 -5.82
CA SER A 337 -29.07 0.45 -6.46
C SER A 337 -27.75 0.55 -7.21
N VAL A 338 -26.91 -0.45 -7.02
CA VAL A 338 -25.69 -0.72 -7.79
C VAL A 338 -25.70 -2.18 -8.19
N THR A 339 -24.85 -2.57 -9.13
CA THR A 339 -24.73 -3.96 -9.56
C THR A 339 -23.95 -4.75 -8.52
N ALA A 340 -24.51 -5.89 -8.11
CA ALA A 340 -23.82 -6.82 -7.20
C ALA A 340 -22.57 -7.40 -7.89
N ASP A 341 -21.50 -7.57 -7.13
CA ASP A 341 -20.22 -8.07 -7.65
C ASP A 341 -19.46 -8.82 -6.55
N GLU A 342 -19.37 -10.14 -6.69
CA GLU A 342 -18.68 -11.02 -5.74
C GLU A 342 -17.19 -10.72 -5.61
N ARG A 343 -16.58 -10.07 -6.62
CA ARG A 343 -15.16 -9.70 -6.57
C ARG A 343 -14.86 -8.62 -5.53
N ARG A 344 -15.89 -7.90 -5.05
CA ARG A 344 -15.81 -6.92 -3.96
C ARG A 344 -15.68 -7.55 -2.57
N ALA A 345 -15.81 -8.88 -2.46
CA ALA A 345 -15.72 -9.54 -1.17
C ALA A 345 -14.38 -9.21 -0.47
N PRO A 346 -14.41 -8.96 0.85
CA PRO A 346 -13.19 -8.77 1.60
C PRO A 346 -12.35 -10.05 1.60
N TYR A 347 -11.05 -9.93 1.37
CA TYR A 347 -10.15 -11.08 1.38
C TYR A 347 -9.53 -11.28 2.77
N THR A 348 -9.25 -12.53 3.13
CA THR A 348 -8.60 -12.87 4.40
C THR A 348 -7.07 -12.81 4.30
N PRO A 349 -6.33 -12.78 5.42
CA PRO A 349 -4.86 -12.94 5.42
C PRO A 349 -4.38 -14.17 4.63
N THR A 350 -5.11 -15.28 4.72
CA THR A 350 -4.81 -16.50 3.94
C THR A 350 -5.00 -16.28 2.43
N ALA A 351 -6.06 -15.58 2.04
CA ALA A 351 -6.30 -15.26 0.63
C ALA A 351 -5.24 -14.29 0.08
N TYR A 352 -4.83 -13.30 0.86
CA TYR A 352 -3.73 -12.39 0.51
C TYR A 352 -2.42 -13.14 0.25
N LEU A 353 -2.03 -14.05 1.16
CA LEU A 353 -0.83 -14.88 1.00
C LEU A 353 -0.92 -15.80 -0.22
N LYS A 354 -2.08 -16.42 -0.46
CA LYS A 354 -2.30 -17.26 -1.65
C LYS A 354 -2.17 -16.47 -2.94
N ALA A 355 -2.72 -15.26 -2.99
CA ALA A 355 -2.65 -14.40 -4.17
C ALA A 355 -1.20 -13.99 -4.49
N HIS A 356 -0.40 -13.67 -3.46
CA HIS A 356 1.03 -13.38 -3.64
C HIS A 356 1.85 -14.59 -4.09
N LEU A 357 1.45 -15.80 -3.68
CA LEU A 357 2.11 -17.05 -4.06
C LEU A 357 1.67 -17.57 -5.44
N ASP A 358 0.65 -16.96 -6.05
CA ASP A 358 0.16 -17.39 -7.36
C ASP A 358 1.22 -17.14 -8.45
N PRO A 359 1.65 -18.17 -9.20
CA PRO A 359 2.58 -18.01 -10.31
C PRO A 359 2.16 -16.99 -11.37
N ALA A 360 0.86 -16.72 -11.53
CA ALA A 360 0.34 -15.70 -12.43
C ALA A 360 0.81 -14.28 -12.08
N HIS A 361 1.09 -14.03 -10.79
CA HIS A 361 1.56 -12.74 -10.28
C HIS A 361 3.06 -12.73 -9.99
N ARG A 362 3.81 -13.75 -10.41
CA ARG A 362 5.25 -13.83 -10.11
C ARG A 362 6.04 -12.64 -10.67
N GLY A 363 5.71 -12.15 -11.86
CA GLY A 363 6.52 -11.12 -12.55
C GLY A 363 8.03 -11.47 -12.56
N ASN A 364 8.87 -10.51 -12.16
CA ASN A 364 10.33 -10.72 -11.98
C ASN A 364 10.71 -11.38 -10.64
N GLY A 365 9.72 -11.78 -9.84
CA GLY A 365 9.88 -12.49 -8.57
C GLY A 365 10.23 -11.58 -7.39
N PRO A 366 10.72 -12.16 -6.28
CA PRO A 366 10.71 -13.61 -6.02
C PRO A 366 9.28 -14.17 -5.95
N VAL A 367 9.12 -15.49 -6.04
CA VAL A 367 7.81 -16.13 -5.79
C VAL A 367 7.32 -15.72 -4.41
N GLY A 368 6.05 -15.32 -4.30
CA GLY A 368 5.46 -14.88 -3.03
C GLY A 368 5.82 -13.46 -2.60
N HIS A 369 6.74 -12.78 -3.30
CA HIS A 369 7.11 -11.38 -3.04
C HIS A 369 7.48 -11.13 -1.57
N GLY A 370 8.26 -12.06 -1.01
CA GLY A 370 8.66 -12.09 0.39
C GLY A 370 7.93 -13.14 1.23
N TYR A 371 6.68 -13.43 0.88
CA TYR A 371 5.92 -14.51 1.51
C TYR A 371 6.29 -15.88 0.97
N SER A 372 6.05 -16.91 1.77
CA SER A 372 6.36 -18.30 1.44
C SER A 372 5.20 -19.24 1.80
N SER A 373 5.26 -20.48 1.31
CA SER A 373 4.32 -21.52 1.77
C SER A 373 4.45 -21.79 3.28
N ALA A 374 5.60 -21.50 3.90
CA ALA A 374 5.76 -21.58 5.35
C ALA A 374 5.00 -20.46 6.07
N ASN A 375 4.99 -19.24 5.52
CA ASN A 375 4.13 -18.16 6.01
C ASN A 375 2.66 -18.53 5.92
N LEU A 376 2.23 -19.11 4.79
CA LEU A 376 0.87 -19.59 4.58
C LEU A 376 0.49 -20.68 5.60
N ALA A 377 1.38 -21.64 5.86
CA ALA A 377 1.14 -22.71 6.83
C ALA A 377 1.11 -22.21 8.28
N ALA A 378 1.93 -21.21 8.61
CA ALA A 378 2.01 -20.63 9.95
C ALA A 378 0.97 -19.54 10.22
N GLY A 379 0.30 -19.02 9.18
CA GLY A 379 -0.60 -17.88 9.26
C GLY A 379 0.13 -16.59 9.63
N THR A 380 1.31 -16.34 9.06
CA THR A 380 2.13 -15.14 9.35
C THR A 380 2.38 -14.30 8.12
N GLN A 381 2.44 -12.97 8.26
CA GLN A 381 2.72 -12.01 7.18
C GLN A 381 4.00 -11.19 7.41
N TYR A 382 4.97 -11.78 8.13
CA TYR A 382 6.30 -11.23 8.36
C TYR A 382 7.40 -12.19 7.92
N TYR A 383 8.54 -11.67 7.47
CA TYR A 383 9.63 -12.45 6.89
C TYR A 383 10.96 -11.69 6.88
N THR A 384 12.06 -12.44 6.70
CA THR A 384 13.41 -11.90 6.50
C THR A 384 13.92 -12.31 5.13
N PHE A 385 14.68 -11.43 4.46
CA PHE A 385 15.31 -11.72 3.17
C PHE A 385 16.70 -11.06 3.06
N ARG A 386 17.52 -11.60 2.15
CA ARG A 386 18.88 -11.10 1.87
C ARG A 386 18.81 -10.08 0.72
N ILE A 387 19.17 -8.83 1.00
CA ILE A 387 19.21 -7.75 0.01
C ILE A 387 20.53 -7.83 -0.79
N SER A 388 21.63 -7.96 -0.09
CA SER A 388 22.99 -8.15 -0.61
C SER A 388 23.83 -8.90 0.42
N ASP A 389 25.07 -9.28 0.09
CA ASP A 389 25.93 -10.06 1.00
C ASP A 389 26.04 -9.46 2.41
N ASP A 390 26.06 -8.13 2.52
CA ASP A 390 26.21 -7.42 3.80
C ASP A 390 24.88 -6.89 4.37
N VAL A 391 23.75 -6.99 3.65
CA VAL A 391 22.49 -6.33 4.02
C VAL A 391 21.31 -7.29 4.01
N ILE A 392 20.53 -7.29 5.10
CA ILE A 392 19.25 -8.01 5.21
C ILE A 392 18.08 -7.03 5.32
N GLY A 393 16.93 -7.45 4.81
CA GLY A 393 15.63 -6.81 5.03
C GLY A 393 14.77 -7.68 5.94
N ILE A 394 14.05 -7.05 6.86
CA ILE A 394 13.08 -7.72 7.75
C ILE A 394 11.76 -6.98 7.61
N SER A 395 10.74 -7.62 7.03
CA SER A 395 9.38 -7.12 6.98
C SER A 395 8.61 -7.60 8.20
N ILE A 396 8.03 -6.67 8.97
CA ILE A 396 7.15 -6.94 10.10
C ILE A 396 5.71 -6.54 9.76
N ASP A 397 4.76 -7.33 10.26
CA ASP A 397 3.33 -7.06 10.17
C ASP A 397 2.92 -6.29 11.43
N THR A 398 2.61 -5.01 11.26
CA THR A 398 2.19 -4.10 12.33
C THR A 398 0.68 -3.90 12.38
N THR A 399 -0.09 -4.63 11.57
CA THR A 399 -1.55 -4.57 11.60
C THR A 399 -2.10 -5.21 12.87
N ASP A 400 -3.23 -4.71 13.37
CA ASP A 400 -3.91 -5.31 14.51
C ASP A 400 -5.14 -6.11 14.04
N PRO A 401 -5.12 -7.45 14.12
CA PRO A 401 -6.26 -8.29 13.74
C PRO A 401 -7.53 -8.02 14.55
N GLY A 402 -7.41 -7.37 15.71
CA GLY A 402 -8.53 -6.93 16.53
C GLY A 402 -9.35 -5.79 15.89
N GLY A 403 -8.80 -5.09 14.91
CA GLY A 403 -9.37 -3.91 14.26
C GLY A 403 -8.71 -2.60 14.72
N HIS A 404 -9.23 -1.47 14.21
CA HIS A 404 -8.67 -0.11 14.25
C HIS A 404 -7.54 0.13 13.23
N TYR A 405 -7.31 1.40 12.88
CA TYR A 405 -6.31 1.80 11.89
C TYR A 405 -4.91 1.98 12.48
N GLU A 406 -4.79 2.11 13.80
CA GLU A 406 -3.49 2.16 14.48
C GLU A 406 -2.92 0.74 14.69
N GLY A 407 -1.59 0.64 14.67
CA GLY A 407 -0.89 -0.64 14.67
C GLY A 407 -0.45 -1.15 16.04
N SER A 408 0.03 -2.39 16.06
CA SER A 408 0.76 -3.01 17.18
C SER A 408 1.42 -4.30 16.71
N ILE A 409 2.24 -4.96 17.54
CA ILE A 409 2.74 -6.32 17.24
C ILE A 409 2.56 -7.28 18.40
N GLY A 410 2.29 -8.55 18.10
CA GLY A 410 2.23 -9.62 19.10
C GLY A 410 3.61 -9.99 19.67
N THR A 411 3.65 -10.44 20.93
CA THR A 411 4.86 -10.91 21.62
C THR A 411 5.67 -11.95 20.83
N ALA A 412 5.02 -12.88 20.14
CA ALA A 412 5.68 -13.89 19.33
C ALA A 412 6.47 -13.29 18.17
N GLN A 413 5.89 -12.27 17.50
CA GLN A 413 6.56 -11.55 16.42
C GLN A 413 7.69 -10.67 16.94
N LEU A 414 7.49 -9.96 18.07
CA LEU A 414 8.54 -9.16 18.72
C LEU A 414 9.75 -10.04 19.10
N ASN A 415 9.51 -11.22 19.68
CA ASN A 415 10.55 -12.19 20.00
C ASN A 415 11.20 -12.78 18.74
N TRP A 416 10.45 -12.99 17.68
CA TRP A 416 10.99 -13.42 16.38
C TRP A 416 11.93 -12.37 15.80
N LEU A 417 11.54 -11.09 15.82
CA LEU A 417 12.37 -9.97 15.36
C LEU A 417 13.69 -9.89 16.13
N ASP A 418 13.67 -10.04 17.46
CA ASP A 418 14.88 -10.10 18.28
C ASP A 418 15.85 -11.21 17.81
N ARG A 419 15.30 -12.41 17.56
CA ARG A 419 16.10 -13.55 17.09
C ARG A 419 16.69 -13.28 15.71
N GLN A 420 15.90 -12.77 14.76
CA GLN A 420 16.40 -12.46 13.41
C GLN A 420 17.56 -11.46 13.44
N LEU A 421 17.47 -10.43 14.29
CA LEU A 421 18.52 -9.42 14.42
C LEU A 421 19.79 -9.99 15.06
N ARG A 422 19.66 -10.83 16.10
CA ARG A 422 20.80 -11.52 16.75
C ARG A 422 21.50 -12.49 15.80
N ASP A 423 20.73 -13.31 15.10
CA ASP A 423 21.26 -14.38 14.24
C ASP A 423 21.94 -13.79 12.99
N ASN A 424 21.63 -12.54 12.63
CA ASN A 424 22.25 -11.79 11.54
C ASN A 424 23.07 -10.59 12.04
N LYS A 425 23.65 -10.66 13.25
CA LYS A 425 24.45 -9.57 13.86
C LYS A 425 25.60 -9.04 12.99
N ASP A 426 26.07 -9.83 12.03
CA ASP A 426 27.19 -9.50 11.15
C ASP A 426 26.73 -8.86 9.82
N SER A 427 25.42 -8.71 9.59
CA SER A 427 24.83 -8.03 8.42
C SER A 427 24.05 -6.80 8.84
N HIS A 428 24.11 -5.71 8.07
CA HIS A 428 23.27 -4.53 8.29
C HIS A 428 21.79 -4.87 8.07
N ALA A 429 20.92 -4.44 8.98
CA ALA A 429 19.50 -4.72 8.96
C ALA A 429 18.67 -3.47 8.65
N ILE A 430 17.72 -3.63 7.73
CA ILE A 430 16.67 -2.67 7.43
C ILE A 430 15.34 -3.30 7.83
N ILE A 431 14.58 -2.61 8.67
CA ILE A 431 13.24 -3.01 9.07
C ILE A 431 12.22 -2.36 8.13
N PHE A 432 11.22 -3.10 7.71
CA PHE A 432 10.08 -2.61 6.93
C PHE A 432 8.79 -2.89 7.68
N SER A 433 7.93 -1.89 7.78
CA SER A 433 6.59 -2.00 8.37
C SER A 433 5.62 -1.08 7.63
N HIS A 434 4.32 -1.24 7.88
CA HIS A 434 3.36 -0.24 7.47
C HIS A 434 3.33 0.95 8.45
N HIS A 435 2.93 0.69 9.70
CA HIS A 435 2.89 1.68 10.77
C HIS A 435 4.27 2.19 11.21
N THR A 436 4.30 3.42 11.69
CA THR A 436 5.48 4.10 12.27
C THR A 436 5.63 3.80 13.75
N SER A 437 6.75 4.21 14.35
CA SER A 437 6.95 4.13 15.80
C SER A 437 5.95 4.93 16.64
N GLN A 438 5.26 5.91 16.03
CA GLN A 438 4.27 6.77 16.70
C GLN A 438 2.83 6.33 16.46
N THR A 439 2.58 5.53 15.43
CA THR A 439 1.24 5.06 15.02
C THR A 439 1.05 3.57 15.33
N MET A 440 1.71 3.13 16.40
CA MET A 440 1.61 1.79 16.92
C MET A 440 1.21 1.87 18.39
N ASP A 441 0.00 2.34 18.68
CA ASP A 441 -0.53 2.51 20.03
C ASP A 441 -1.72 1.60 20.35
N ASN A 442 -2.18 0.82 19.37
CA ASN A 442 -3.32 -0.07 19.45
C ASN A 442 -3.00 -1.33 20.27
N THR A 443 -2.93 -1.15 21.59
CA THR A 443 -2.52 -2.21 22.53
C THR A 443 -3.67 -2.74 23.38
N SER A 444 -4.85 -2.13 23.28
CA SER A 444 -6.06 -2.50 24.01
C SER A 444 -6.90 -3.56 23.29
N HIS A 445 -6.82 -3.66 21.96
CA HIS A 445 -7.51 -4.70 21.22
C HIS A 445 -6.75 -6.03 21.31
N ALA A 446 -7.50 -7.10 21.55
CA ALA A 446 -6.94 -8.44 21.55
C ALA A 446 -6.97 -8.99 20.13
N ASP A 447 -5.90 -9.70 19.73
CA ASP A 447 -5.92 -10.51 18.52
C ASP A 447 -6.99 -11.62 18.68
N PRO A 448 -8.04 -11.67 17.85
CA PRO A 448 -9.10 -12.67 17.98
C PRO A 448 -8.61 -14.12 17.87
N SER A 449 -7.52 -14.35 17.13
CA SER A 449 -6.89 -15.67 16.98
C SER A 449 -5.97 -16.02 18.15
N ARG A 450 -5.52 -15.01 18.91
CA ARG A 450 -4.57 -15.15 20.02
C ARG A 450 -4.92 -14.19 21.18
N PRO A 451 -6.09 -14.37 21.82
CA PRO A 451 -6.64 -13.39 22.76
C PRO A 451 -5.80 -13.17 24.03
N ASN A 452 -4.91 -14.10 24.36
CA ASN A 452 -4.02 -14.01 25.52
C ASN A 452 -2.61 -13.50 25.16
N GLU A 453 -2.31 -13.29 23.87
CA GLU A 453 -1.03 -12.74 23.44
C GLU A 453 -1.02 -11.23 23.68
N ARG A 454 0.02 -10.73 24.36
CA ARG A 454 0.18 -9.29 24.59
C ARG A 454 0.51 -8.58 23.27
N ARG A 455 -0.14 -7.42 23.06
CA ARG A 455 0.20 -6.47 22.01
C ARG A 455 1.23 -5.46 22.51
N HIS A 456 2.20 -5.14 21.66
CA HIS A 456 3.32 -4.24 21.94
C HIS A 456 3.24 -3.01 21.04
N ASN A 457 3.55 -1.85 21.63
CA ASN A 457 3.52 -0.56 20.95
C ASN A 457 4.83 -0.24 20.21
N GLY A 458 4.84 0.86 19.46
CA GLY A 458 6.01 1.32 18.71
C GLY A 458 7.22 1.65 19.58
N GLN A 459 7.02 2.09 20.83
CA GLN A 459 8.13 2.37 21.75
C GLN A 459 8.84 1.10 22.21
N GLU A 460 8.11 -0.01 22.41
CA GLU A 460 8.70 -1.31 22.70
C GLU A 460 9.50 -1.85 21.51
N VAL A 461 9.02 -1.60 20.28
CA VAL A 461 9.77 -1.92 19.05
C VAL A 461 11.04 -1.08 18.95
N LEU A 462 10.96 0.25 19.14
CA LEU A 462 12.15 1.12 19.17
C LEU A 462 13.17 0.66 20.21
N ALA A 463 12.71 0.29 21.41
CA ALA A 463 13.57 -0.22 22.48
C ALA A 463 14.24 -1.54 22.10
N LEU A 464 13.58 -2.42 21.35
CA LEU A 464 14.17 -3.64 20.82
C LEU A 464 15.22 -3.32 19.74
N LEU A 465 14.86 -2.53 18.73
CA LEU A 465 15.77 -2.16 17.63
C LEU A 465 17.03 -1.45 18.16
N GLY A 466 16.87 -0.57 19.15
CA GLY A 466 17.97 0.14 19.82
C GLY A 466 18.92 -0.74 20.65
N LYS A 467 18.68 -2.05 20.77
CA LYS A 467 19.60 -3.03 21.36
C LYS A 467 20.52 -3.69 20.33
N HIS A 468 20.25 -3.52 19.04
CA HIS A 468 20.93 -4.21 17.96
C HIS A 468 21.81 -3.24 17.16
N ALA A 469 23.13 -3.44 17.19
CA ALA A 469 24.11 -2.55 16.53
C ALA A 469 24.03 -2.61 15.00
N ASN A 470 23.48 -3.70 14.47
CA ASN A 470 23.36 -3.92 13.05
C ASN A 470 22.12 -3.27 12.42
N VAL A 471 21.17 -2.73 13.19
CA VAL A 471 20.02 -2.00 12.64
C VAL A 471 20.46 -0.62 12.17
N ILE A 472 20.24 -0.33 10.88
CA ILE A 472 20.64 0.95 10.27
C ILE A 472 19.45 1.81 9.83
N ALA A 473 18.29 1.19 9.58
CA ALA A 473 17.07 1.90 9.22
C ALA A 473 15.79 1.12 9.55
N TRP A 474 14.72 1.88 9.74
CA TRP A 474 13.33 1.43 9.78
C TRP A 474 12.53 2.22 8.74
N VAL A 475 12.06 1.57 7.67
CA VAL A 475 11.36 2.19 6.54
C VAL A 475 9.87 1.85 6.60
N ASN A 476 9.00 2.86 6.52
CA ASN A 476 7.56 2.69 6.72
C ASN A 476 6.68 3.69 5.95
N GLY A 477 5.36 3.57 6.12
CA GLY A 477 4.30 4.34 5.46
C GLY A 477 3.29 4.91 6.44
N HIS A 478 1.99 4.73 6.16
CA HIS A 478 0.83 4.98 7.03
C HIS A 478 0.48 6.45 7.30
N ILE A 479 1.48 7.29 7.58
CA ILE A 479 1.26 8.71 7.94
C ILE A 479 1.09 9.65 6.74
N HIS A 480 1.16 9.11 5.51
CA HIS A 480 0.98 9.81 4.23
C HIS A 480 1.88 11.05 4.05
N ARG A 481 3.04 11.09 4.72
CA ARG A 481 4.00 12.21 4.61
C ARG A 481 5.45 11.74 4.61
N ASN A 482 6.31 12.53 3.98
CA ASN A 482 7.75 12.38 4.16
C ASN A 482 8.15 12.89 5.55
N ASP A 483 8.71 12.00 6.37
CA ASP A 483 9.18 12.29 7.71
C ASP A 483 10.40 11.41 7.99
N ILE A 484 11.51 11.98 8.46
CA ILE A 484 12.72 11.20 8.78
C ILE A 484 13.16 11.52 10.20
N THR A 485 13.15 10.50 11.06
CA THR A 485 13.44 10.63 12.49
C THR A 485 14.75 9.90 12.86
N PRO A 486 15.72 10.58 13.49
CA PRO A 486 16.90 9.93 14.04
C PRO A 486 16.59 9.24 15.38
N HIS A 487 16.89 7.94 15.48
CA HIS A 487 16.75 7.20 16.73
C HIS A 487 18.11 6.89 17.35
N LYS A 488 18.26 7.18 18.64
CA LYS A 488 19.44 6.82 19.43
C LYS A 488 19.08 5.66 20.36
N GLY A 489 19.77 4.55 20.19
CA GLY A 489 19.64 3.35 21.01
C GLY A 489 20.61 3.33 22.19
N SER A 490 20.61 2.19 22.88
CA SER A 490 21.53 1.89 23.97
C SER A 490 22.97 1.73 23.48
N GLY A 491 23.96 2.07 24.31
CA GLY A 491 25.38 1.80 24.02
C GLY A 491 25.95 2.57 22.83
N GLY A 492 25.35 3.71 22.44
CA GLY A 492 25.80 4.53 21.32
C GLY A 492 25.34 4.06 19.94
N ARG A 493 24.45 3.07 19.89
CA ARG A 493 23.78 2.58 18.68
C ARG A 493 22.77 3.60 18.16
N SER A 494 22.49 3.58 16.87
CA SER A 494 21.54 4.52 16.27
C SER A 494 21.09 4.06 14.89
N PHE A 495 19.86 4.42 14.51
CA PHE A 495 19.31 4.14 13.19
C PHE A 495 18.35 5.25 12.75
N TRP A 496 18.01 5.27 11.47
CA TRP A 496 17.05 6.23 10.91
C TRP A 496 15.68 5.58 10.73
N GLU A 497 14.61 6.22 11.21
CA GLU A 497 13.25 5.92 10.76
C GLU A 497 12.90 6.81 9.56
N ILE A 498 12.43 6.20 8.47
CA ILE A 498 12.23 6.83 7.16
C ILE A 498 10.79 6.54 6.73
N SER A 499 9.93 7.56 6.83
CA SER A 499 8.57 7.53 6.32
C SER A 499 8.50 8.24 4.96
N THR A 500 7.68 7.70 4.06
CA THR A 500 7.49 8.25 2.71
C THR A 500 6.03 8.67 2.53
N ALA A 501 5.81 9.75 1.80
CA ALA A 501 4.47 10.22 1.47
C ALA A 501 3.67 9.16 0.70
N SER A 502 2.35 9.15 0.89
CA SER A 502 1.49 8.19 0.21
C SER A 502 1.42 8.45 -1.30
N HIS A 503 0.92 7.46 -2.02
CA HIS A 503 0.60 7.61 -3.44
C HIS A 503 -0.84 8.03 -3.67
N VAL A 504 -1.69 8.00 -2.64
CA VAL A 504 -3.08 8.42 -2.74
C VAL A 504 -3.25 9.94 -2.54
N ASP A 505 -2.44 10.53 -1.65
CA ASP A 505 -2.44 11.97 -1.36
C ASP A 505 -1.26 12.68 -2.02
N TYR A 506 -1.47 13.93 -2.42
CA TYR A 506 -0.40 14.74 -2.97
C TYR A 506 0.77 14.82 -1.96
N PRO A 507 2.03 14.53 -2.36
CA PRO A 507 2.57 14.70 -3.72
C PRO A 507 2.77 13.42 -4.55
N HIS A 508 2.26 12.26 -4.13
CA HIS A 508 2.41 10.98 -4.84
C HIS A 508 3.88 10.58 -5.08
N LEU A 509 4.62 10.31 -3.99
CA LEU A 509 6.06 10.14 -4.04
C LEU A 509 6.51 8.72 -3.66
N ALA A 510 7.40 8.15 -4.46
CA ALA A 510 8.21 6.98 -4.08
C ALA A 510 9.64 7.42 -3.71
N ARG A 511 10.39 6.53 -3.05
CA ARG A 511 11.73 6.84 -2.53
C ARG A 511 12.76 5.81 -2.96
N VAL A 512 13.83 6.24 -3.63
CA VAL A 512 15.02 5.41 -3.84
C VAL A 512 15.90 5.48 -2.60
N ILE A 513 16.16 4.33 -1.99
CA ILE A 513 17.04 4.20 -0.82
C ILE A 513 18.33 3.50 -1.24
N GLU A 514 19.47 4.14 -0.99
CA GLU A 514 20.81 3.60 -1.28
C GLU A 514 21.65 3.58 -0.02
N ILE A 515 22.37 2.49 0.23
CA ILE A 515 23.25 2.34 1.39
C ILE A 515 24.69 2.29 0.89
N ALA A 516 25.56 3.08 1.52
CA ALA A 516 26.99 3.06 1.23
C ALA A 516 27.84 3.02 2.50
N ASP A 517 28.87 2.18 2.50
CA ASP A 517 29.96 2.23 3.47
C ASP A 517 30.92 3.36 3.08
N ASN A 518 31.04 4.40 3.92
CA ASN A 518 31.92 5.53 3.64
C ASN A 518 33.41 5.21 3.82
N LYS A 519 33.77 3.99 4.25
CA LYS A 519 35.15 3.53 4.48
C LYS A 519 35.90 4.39 5.49
N ASP A 520 35.19 4.90 6.49
CA ASP A 520 35.74 5.74 7.56
C ASP A 520 35.04 5.54 8.91
N GLY A 521 34.37 4.40 9.08
CA GLY A 521 33.59 4.08 10.27
C GLY A 521 32.19 4.70 10.29
N THR A 522 31.73 5.26 9.17
CA THR A 522 30.34 5.72 8.98
C THR A 522 29.66 5.04 7.80
N LEU A 523 28.34 4.99 7.83
CA LEU A 523 27.48 4.66 6.70
C LEU A 523 26.74 5.91 6.23
N SER A 524 26.34 5.92 4.96
CA SER A 524 25.38 6.88 4.42
C SER A 524 24.16 6.15 3.85
N LEU A 525 22.96 6.61 4.20
CA LEU A 525 21.71 6.26 3.51
C LEU A 525 21.25 7.45 2.67
N PHE A 526 21.07 7.25 1.37
CA PHE A 526 20.50 8.26 0.48
C PHE A 526 19.03 7.97 0.24
N THR A 527 18.19 9.00 0.21
CA THR A 527 16.72 8.87 0.21
C THR A 527 16.06 9.68 -0.91
N THR A 528 16.50 9.46 -2.14
CA THR A 528 16.11 10.30 -3.29
C THR A 528 14.66 10.03 -3.72
N LEU A 529 13.80 11.04 -3.68
CA LEU A 529 12.39 10.93 -4.04
C LEU A 529 12.17 10.96 -5.56
N VAL A 530 11.13 10.28 -6.02
CA VAL A 530 10.68 10.22 -7.42
C VAL A 530 9.16 10.40 -7.51
N GLU A 531 8.71 11.12 -8.55
CA GLU A 531 7.29 11.23 -8.93
C GLU A 531 6.98 10.31 -10.12
N SER A 532 5.71 10.01 -10.39
CA SER A 532 5.31 9.19 -11.55
C SER A 532 5.82 9.72 -12.89
N ALA A 533 5.88 8.87 -13.92
CA ALA A 533 6.38 9.22 -15.25
C ALA A 533 5.48 10.20 -16.01
N ALA A 534 4.22 10.37 -15.56
CA ALA A 534 3.25 11.26 -16.17
C ALA A 534 3.77 12.72 -16.20
N PRO A 535 3.55 13.45 -17.31
CA PRO A 535 3.88 14.86 -17.41
C PRO A 535 3.34 15.67 -16.22
N HIS A 536 4.04 16.73 -15.81
CA HIS A 536 3.53 17.62 -14.76
C HIS A 536 2.34 18.45 -15.24
N ARG A 537 2.28 18.76 -16.55
CA ARG A 537 1.17 19.49 -17.16
C ARG A 537 0.08 18.51 -17.59
N THR A 538 -1.17 18.91 -17.36
CA THR A 538 -2.35 18.21 -17.85
C THR A 538 -2.83 18.81 -19.18
N ASP A 539 -3.48 18.00 -20.00
CA ASP A 539 -4.42 18.43 -21.03
C ASP A 539 -5.77 17.79 -20.70
N PHE A 540 -6.81 18.59 -20.54
CA PHE A 540 -8.13 18.10 -20.15
C PHE A 540 -8.84 17.32 -21.27
N ALA A 541 -8.40 17.46 -22.52
CA ALA A 541 -8.87 16.62 -23.61
C ALA A 541 -8.12 15.27 -23.70
N ASP A 542 -6.96 15.14 -23.04
CA ASP A 542 -6.18 13.91 -23.03
C ASP A 542 -6.70 12.92 -21.98
N LEU A 543 -7.69 12.12 -22.40
CA LEU A 543 -8.21 11.01 -21.62
C LEU A 543 -7.45 9.69 -21.89
N THR A 544 -6.19 9.72 -22.36
CA THR A 544 -5.36 8.51 -22.44
C THR A 544 -4.88 8.06 -21.05
N GLN A 545 -4.28 6.86 -20.96
CA GLN A 545 -3.71 6.37 -19.70
C GLN A 545 -2.70 7.37 -19.10
N THR A 546 -1.84 7.96 -19.92
CA THR A 546 -0.85 8.96 -19.50
C THR A 546 -1.50 10.28 -19.11
N GLY A 547 -2.47 10.76 -19.89
CA GLY A 547 -3.22 11.99 -19.57
C GLY A 547 -3.97 11.89 -18.24
N LEU A 548 -4.64 10.75 -17.99
CA LEU A 548 -5.30 10.47 -16.72
C LEU A 548 -4.32 10.35 -15.55
N ALA A 549 -3.14 9.77 -15.73
CA ALA A 549 -2.10 9.74 -14.70
C ALA A 549 -1.55 11.14 -14.37
N ALA A 550 -1.47 12.05 -15.36
CA ALA A 550 -1.13 13.45 -15.11
C ALA A 550 -2.25 14.17 -14.35
N LEU A 551 -3.51 13.91 -14.74
CA LEU A 551 -4.69 14.47 -14.11
C LEU A 551 -4.85 13.99 -12.66
N TYR A 552 -4.49 12.74 -12.35
CA TYR A 552 -4.44 12.21 -10.98
C TYR A 552 -3.67 13.12 -10.03
N ARG A 553 -2.46 13.54 -10.44
CA ARG A 553 -1.60 14.44 -9.65
C ARG A 553 -2.21 15.83 -9.50
N GLU A 554 -2.75 16.40 -10.58
CA GLU A 554 -3.33 17.75 -10.56
C GLU A 554 -4.62 17.81 -9.75
N LEU A 555 -5.50 16.82 -9.87
CA LEU A 555 -6.71 16.71 -9.06
C LEU A 555 -6.35 16.53 -7.58
N ALA A 556 -5.36 15.69 -7.25
CA ALA A 556 -4.90 15.53 -5.87
C ALA A 556 -4.35 16.82 -5.27
N TYR A 557 -3.57 17.58 -6.05
CA TYR A 557 -3.05 18.88 -5.63
C TYR A 557 -4.17 19.89 -5.33
N ASN A 558 -5.31 19.79 -6.02
CA ASN A 558 -6.44 20.70 -5.85
C ASN A 558 -7.55 20.16 -4.95
N ALA A 559 -7.44 18.91 -4.47
CA ALA A 559 -8.49 18.24 -3.70
C ALA A 559 -8.93 19.12 -2.51
N PRO A 560 -10.23 19.36 -2.28
CA PRO A 560 -10.64 20.18 -1.15
C PRO A 560 -10.18 19.60 0.18
N GLY A 561 -9.64 20.47 1.04
CA GLY A 561 -8.93 20.05 2.25
C GLY A 561 -7.46 19.68 2.02
N HIS A 562 -6.94 19.56 0.80
CA HIS A 562 -5.54 19.17 0.60
C HIS A 562 -4.55 20.01 1.45
N GLY A 563 -3.54 19.33 1.98
CA GLY A 563 -2.38 19.95 2.58
C GLY A 563 -1.15 19.72 1.71
N THR A 564 -0.21 20.67 1.68
CA THR A 564 1.10 20.46 1.05
C THR A 564 2.13 19.88 2.03
N THR A 565 1.72 19.59 3.26
CA THR A 565 2.57 19.08 4.34
C THR A 565 3.07 17.66 4.08
N GLY A 566 2.34 16.86 3.29
CA GLY A 566 2.75 15.51 2.87
C GLY A 566 4.14 15.47 2.21
N GLY A 567 4.55 16.56 1.55
CA GLY A 567 5.89 16.66 0.97
C GLY A 567 7.06 16.69 1.97
N GLY A 568 6.78 16.90 3.27
CA GLY A 568 7.79 17.00 4.34
C GLY A 568 8.69 18.23 4.22
N HIS A 569 9.61 18.40 5.17
CA HIS A 569 10.63 19.45 5.13
C HIS A 569 11.82 19.04 4.23
N PRO A 570 12.74 19.96 3.86
CA PRO A 570 13.94 19.59 3.09
C PRO A 570 14.75 18.44 3.71
N GLY A 571 14.75 18.31 5.05
CA GLY A 571 15.40 17.21 5.79
C GLY A 571 14.67 15.86 5.73
N ASP A 572 13.50 15.79 5.11
CA ASP A 572 12.70 14.56 4.95
C ASP A 572 12.64 14.11 3.48
N ARG A 573 13.11 14.96 2.57
CA ARG A 573 13.06 14.74 1.12
C ARG A 573 14.31 14.02 0.63
N ASN A 574 15.05 14.63 -0.29
CA ASN A 574 16.32 14.11 -0.79
C ASN A 574 17.39 14.31 0.27
N THR A 575 17.80 13.25 0.97
CA THR A 575 18.84 13.37 2.01
C THR A 575 20.05 12.45 1.80
N GLU A 576 21.16 12.81 2.44
CA GLU A 576 22.22 11.90 2.88
C GLU A 576 22.12 11.79 4.39
N LEU A 577 21.69 10.64 4.90
CA LEU A 577 21.57 10.33 6.32
C LEU A 577 22.84 9.63 6.80
N VAL A 578 23.59 10.24 7.71
CA VAL A 578 24.88 9.71 8.17
C VAL A 578 24.73 9.10 9.56
N LEU A 579 25.28 7.91 9.75
CA LEU A 579 25.32 7.18 11.02
C LEU A 579 26.65 6.43 11.19
N LYS A 580 26.97 6.04 12.42
CA LYS A 580 28.15 5.21 12.70
C LYS A 580 27.98 3.81 12.11
N LYS A 581 29.09 3.21 11.69
CA LYS A 581 29.14 1.79 11.31
C LYS A 581 29.45 0.96 12.57
N GLY A 582 28.48 0.19 13.05
CA GLY A 582 28.61 -0.64 14.26
C GLY A 582 28.16 0.10 15.50
#